data_AF-A0A7J4FC53-F1
#
_entry.id   AF-A0A7J4FC53-F1
#
_cell.length_a   1.000
_cell.length_b   1.000
_cell.length_c   1.000
_cell.angle_alpha   90.00
_cell.angle_beta   90.00
_cell.angle_gamma   90.00
#
_symmetry.space_group_name_H-M   'P 1'
#
loop_
_entity.id
_entity.type
_entity.pdbx_description
1 polymer ?
#
loop_
_entity_poly.entity_id
_entity_poly.type
_entity_poly.pdbx_seq_one_letter_code
_entity_poly.pdbx_strand_id
1 'polypeptide(L)' 'MKLPAYTLIDEQIKAIVLDKLRKRGCWGGRYIALGSLVRWLSRRVKRDGRRVRAAVRQLVNEGYLILIKGAKPFR' A
#
# COMPACT_ATOMS: atom_id res chain seq x y z
N MET A 1 15.78 0.20 8.21
CA MET A 1 14.64 0.33 9.15
C MET A 1 14.03 -1.04 9.42
N LYS A 2 14.40 -1.64 10.56
CA LYS A 2 13.76 -2.85 11.11
C LYS A 2 12.58 -2.33 11.94
N LEU A 3 11.35 -2.63 11.53
CA LEU A 3 10.16 -2.19 12.24
C LEU A 3 9.92 -3.12 13.43
N PRO A 4 9.74 -2.60 14.65
CA PRO A 4 9.52 -3.44 15.82
C PRO A 4 8.12 -4.05 15.81
N ALA A 5 7.94 -5.16 16.51
CA ALA A 5 6.79 -6.06 16.44
C ALA A 5 5.53 -5.52 17.15
N TYR A 6 5.19 -4.25 16.95
CA TYR A 6 3.94 -3.67 17.42
C TYR A 6 2.79 -4.05 16.48
N THR A 7 1.58 -4.17 17.02
CA THR A 7 0.36 -4.13 16.20
C THR A 7 0.34 -2.80 15.47
N LEU A 8 0.61 -2.80 14.16
CA LEU A 8 0.64 -1.58 13.34
C LEU A 8 -0.71 -0.87 13.44
N ILE A 9 -0.66 0.41 13.82
CA ILE A 9 -1.82 1.31 13.84
C ILE A 9 -2.19 1.61 12.38
N ASP A 10 -3.46 1.87 12.07
CA ASP A 10 -3.92 2.06 10.69
C ASP A 10 -3.19 3.22 9.98
N GLU A 11 -2.83 4.28 10.72
CA GLU A 11 -2.00 5.39 10.22
C GLU A 11 -0.59 4.93 9.80
N GLN A 12 0.01 4.01 10.55
CA GLN A 12 1.31 3.44 10.18
C GLN A 12 1.18 2.58 8.92
N ILE A 13 0.08 1.87 8.74
CA ILE A 13 -0.20 1.12 7.50
C ILE A 13 -0.29 2.09 6.31
N LYS A 14 -1.02 3.21 6.47
CA LYS A 14 -1.10 4.26 5.43
C LYS A 14 0.28 4.85 5.11
N ALA A 15 1.05 5.23 6.13
CA ALA A 15 2.39 5.79 5.95
C ALA A 15 3.34 4.81 5.23
N ILE A 16 3.26 3.51 5.55
CA ILE A 16 4.06 2.47 4.88
C ILE A 16 3.64 2.31 3.42
N VAL A 17 2.35 2.41 3.10
CA VAL A 17 1.86 2.38 1.70
C VAL A 17 2.47 3.54 0.91
N LEU A 18 2.38 4.77 1.45
CA LEU A 18 2.90 5.97 0.79
C LEU A 18 4.43 5.92 0.63
N ASP A 19 5.18 5.55 1.68
CA ASP A 19 6.64 5.42 1.60
C ASP A 19 7.06 4.33 0.60
N LYS A 20 6.31 3.22 0.52
CA LYS A 20 6.57 2.16 -0.46
C LYS A 20 6.41 2.66 -1.89
N LEU A 21 5.35 3.41 -2.18
CA LEU A 21 5.09 3.99 -3.50
C LEU A 21 6.15 5.01 -3.87
N ARG A 22 6.54 5.86 -2.90
CA ARG A 22 7.65 6.83 -3.04
C ARG A 22 8.97 6.15 -3.38
N LYS A 23 9.37 5.13 -2.63
CA LYS A 23 10.61 4.37 -2.89
C LYS A 23 10.62 3.63 -4.22
N ARG A 24 9.45 3.32 -4.79
CA ARG A 24 9.34 2.69 -6.13
C ARG A 24 9.13 3.69 -7.27
N GLY A 25 9.01 4.98 -6.99
CA GLY A 25 8.70 6.00 -7.99
C GLY A 25 7.29 5.87 -8.59
N CYS A 26 6.35 5.28 -7.85
CA CYS A 26 4.99 5.00 -8.33
C CYS A 26 4.02 6.19 -8.16
N TRP A 27 4.44 7.39 -8.56
CA TRP A 27 3.70 8.65 -8.40
C TRP A 27 3.21 9.23 -9.75
N GLY A 28 2.75 8.38 -10.67
CA GLY A 28 2.15 8.81 -11.95
C GLY A 28 2.80 8.24 -13.21
N GLY A 29 4.09 7.89 -13.17
CA GLY A 29 4.77 7.24 -14.30
C GLY A 29 4.78 5.70 -14.24
N ARG A 30 4.61 5.13 -13.04
CA ARG A 30 4.69 3.68 -12.80
C ARG A 30 3.61 3.26 -11.82
N TYR A 31 2.97 2.12 -12.08
CA TYR A 31 1.89 1.62 -11.25
C TYR A 31 2.28 0.28 -10.62
N ILE A 32 1.83 0.07 -9.38
CA ILE A 32 1.92 -1.23 -8.71
C ILE A 32 0.56 -1.90 -8.75
N ALA A 33 0.53 -3.20 -9.03
CA ALA A 33 -0.69 -3.97 -8.87
C ALA A 33 -1.13 -3.93 -7.40
N LEU A 34 -2.39 -3.55 -7.16
CA LEU A 34 -2.98 -3.51 -5.83
C LEU A 34 -2.80 -4.83 -5.09
N GLY A 35 -3.00 -5.97 -5.77
CA GLY A 35 -2.80 -7.30 -5.19
C GLY A 35 -1.36 -7.54 -4.71
N SER A 36 -0.36 -7.08 -5.46
CA SER A 36 1.06 -7.19 -5.08
C SER A 36 1.39 -6.32 -3.87
N LEU A 37 0.87 -5.10 -3.82
CA LEU A 37 1.02 -4.21 -2.67
C LEU A 37 0.39 -4.82 -1.41
N VAL A 38 -0.86 -5.28 -1.52
CA VAL A 38 -1.59 -5.92 -0.42
C VAL A 38 -0.87 -7.16 0.07
N ARG A 39 -0.43 -8.05 -0.84
CA ARG A 39 0.29 -9.29 -0.47
C ARG A 39 1.62 -8.99 0.24
N TRP A 40 2.36 -7.98 -0.22
CA TRP A 40 3.62 -7.57 0.40
C TRP A 40 3.40 -7.01 1.81
N LEU A 41 2.43 -6.11 1.98
CA LEU A 41 2.20 -5.44 3.27
C LEU A 41 1.48 -6.36 4.28
N SER A 42 0.57 -7.21 3.81
CA SER A 42 -0.12 -8.20 4.64
C SER A 42 0.88 -9.12 5.37
N ARG A 43 1.99 -9.53 4.73
CA ARG A 43 3.06 -10.30 5.39
C ARG A 43 3.69 -9.56 6.59
N ARG A 44 3.63 -8.23 6.62
CA ARG A 44 4.16 -7.38 7.70
C ARG A 44 3.11 -7.03 8.75
N VAL A 45 1.83 -7.01 8.38
CA VAL A 45 0.69 -6.76 9.26
C VAL A 45 0.05 -8.09 9.69
N LYS A 46 0.84 -9.04 10.21
CA LYS A 46 0.34 -10.35 10.73
C LYS A 46 -0.65 -11.08 9.80
N ARG A 47 -0.42 -11.06 8.48
CA ARG A 47 -1.30 -11.64 7.44
C ARG A 47 -2.69 -11.00 7.30
N ASP A 48 -2.88 -9.78 7.80
CA ASP A 48 -4.14 -9.05 7.66
C ASP A 48 -4.20 -8.25 6.35
N GLY A 49 -4.60 -8.94 5.28
CA GLY A 49 -4.83 -8.31 3.97
C GLY A 49 -6.11 -7.48 3.88
N ARG A 50 -7.04 -7.62 4.85
CA ARG A 50 -8.29 -6.83 4.88
C ARG A 50 -8.00 -5.41 5.36
N ARG A 51 -7.24 -5.25 6.44
CA ARG A 51 -6.81 -3.93 6.94
C ARG A 51 -6.01 -3.15 5.90
N VAL A 52 -5.09 -3.82 5.20
CA VAL A 52 -4.33 -3.15 4.13
C VAL A 52 -5.24 -2.65 3.01
N ARG A 53 -6.24 -3.44 2.60
CA ARG A 53 -7.21 -2.98 1.59
C ARG A 53 -8.06 -1.81 2.08
N ALA A 54 -8.45 -1.81 3.36
CA ALA A 54 -9.17 -0.69 3.96
C ALA A 54 -8.32 0.59 3.96
N ALA A 55 -7.06 0.51 4.40
CA ALA A 55 -6.13 1.65 4.41
C ALA A 55 -5.90 2.21 3.00
N VAL A 56 -5.72 1.35 1.99
CA VAL A 56 -5.58 1.80 0.59
C VAL A 56 -6.85 2.50 0.11
N ARG A 57 -8.04 1.97 0.41
CA ARG A 57 -9.31 2.63 0.05
C ARG A 57 -9.47 3.99 0.73
N GLN A 58 -9.09 4.11 1.99
CA GLN A 58 -9.10 5.40 2.69
C GLN A 58 -8.18 6.41 2.01
N LEU A 59 -6.95 6.01 1.67
CA LEU A 59 -6.01 6.87 0.95
C LEU A 59 -6.53 7.31 -0.44
N VAL A 60 -7.31 6.46 -1.11
CA VAL A 60 -7.97 6.83 -2.38
C VAL A 60 -9.09 7.84 -2.14
N ASN A 61 -9.93 7.62 -1.13
CA ASN A 61 -11.01 8.54 -0.76
C ASN A 61 -10.48 9.90 -0.29
N GLU A 62 -9.33 9.92 0.38
CA GLU A 62 -8.63 11.12 0.82
C GLU A 62 -7.88 11.83 -0.33
N GLY A 63 -7.85 11.26 -1.54
CA GLY A 63 -7.21 11.86 -2.72
C GLY A 63 -5.69 11.66 -2.81
N TYR A 64 -5.08 10.91 -1.89
CA TYR A 64 -3.65 10.61 -1.91
C TYR A 64 -3.26 9.57 -2.97
N LEU A 65 -4.20 8.69 -3.36
CA LEU A 65 -3.96 7.61 -4.32
C LEU A 65 -5.01 7.59 -5.42
N ILE A 66 -4.58 7.22 -6.62
CA ILE A 66 -5.46 6.96 -7.76
C ILE A 66 -5.40 5.47 -8.09
N LEU A 67 -6.57 4.82 -8.14
CA LEU A 67 -6.69 3.45 -8.64
C LEU A 67 -7.01 3.46 -10.13
N ILE A 68 -6.12 2.89 -10.93
CA ILE A 68 -6.35 2.72 -12.37
C ILE A 68 -6.86 1.31 -12.63
N LYS A 69 -8.07 1.20 -13.17
CA LYS A 69 -8.67 -0.08 -13.59
C LYS A 69 -8.08 -0.51 -14.93
N GLY A 70 -7.61 -1.74 -15.03
CA GLY A 70 -7.12 -2.32 -16.30
C GLY A 70 -5.67 -1.98 -16.67
N ALA A 71 -4.94 -1.26 -15.81
CA ALA A 71 -3.51 -1.03 -16.05
C ALA A 71 -2.73 -2.36 -15.95
N LYS A 72 -1.90 -2.65 -16.97
CA LYS A 72 -0.92 -3.73 -16.89
C LYS A 72 0.15 -3.31 -15.87
N PRO A 73 0.39 -4.08 -14.80
CA PRO A 73 1.47 -3.77 -13.88
C PRO A 73 2.78 -3.78 -14.67
N PHE A 74 3.63 -2.79 -14.40
CA PHE A 74 4.97 -2.75 -14.95
C PHE A 74 5.71 -4.02 -14.48
N ARG A 75 6.08 -4.88 -15.43
CA ARG A 75 6.65 -6.22 -15.18
C ARG A 75 8.16 -6.15 -15.02
#